data_AF-A0A419DU22-F1
#
_entry.id   AF-A0A419DU22-F1
#
_cell.length_a   1.000
_cell.length_b   1.000
_cell.length_c   1.000
_cell.angle_alpha   90.00
_cell.angle_beta   90.00
_cell.angle_gamma   90.00
#
_symmetry.space_group_name_H-M   'P 1'
#
loop_
_entity.id
_entity.type
_entity.pdbx_description
1 polymer ?
#
loop_
_entity_poly.entity_id
_entity_poly.type
_entity_poly.pdbx_seq_one_letter_code
_entity_poly.pdbx_strand_id
1 'polypeptide(L)'
;MGIIYKLTEQAKNIVLDEKRNNPKLSCRKLVLLLKNKHNLVLSKSSINSIVKEAGLSQSVGRKPAKITPKKVRPSVPTPKEAIVENSAVISEPVPIVIEPPQVKVKESPVLIENAGYVFLKIADDLIGGGRQIASIIASKLNNVTTSDIMSYNNSLLFRAFNATSILTAIQSLSPNEVGLSSYLADLQSVTNITPRLIKALTDAFTRIRGYRLYFSDNSTLFLDSQFRSVWQVPNMPIDFSLSYLNASSYVKSIINHYKNFCIQSGAKDNLIPEEFIDLCIGLSNSGKTLKNISLFSDNLTEIENIAVQQEQQPFTLVAGFWSDQIRGGIKINMVKDFESAFIGELSTQLHIGFADLDVTQLTANKRVKLKGYLIKSSPNDKRFLVIASSNYSEPFDNQGVIVDYLKLWPNYFEGFIDFKRKYEAFTYLPEPAANFNFKDLGPNSDIKATLREYFNGLDFYVRRYILPPDYETESFSTINEHFYSLKAVVMDKTSHFQLKFQVPDGYKFTSVVRYACRRANERSAMFADGKKILLEI
;
A
#
# COMPACT_ATOMS: atom_id res chain seq x y z
N MET A 1 13.14 12.84 -15.18
CA MET A 1 14.45 13.07 -15.84
C MET A 1 15.54 12.69 -14.85
N GLY A 2 16.41 11.73 -15.18
CA GLY A 2 17.40 11.22 -14.23
C GLY A 2 18.47 12.26 -13.93
N ILE A 3 18.77 12.47 -12.64
CA ILE A 3 19.91 13.25 -12.19
C ILE A 3 21.17 12.56 -12.72
N ILE A 4 21.72 13.06 -13.83
CA ILE A 4 23.04 12.69 -14.30
C ILE A 4 24.01 13.29 -13.28
N TYR A 5 24.36 12.53 -12.24
CA TYR A 5 25.54 12.84 -11.45
C TYR A 5 26.69 12.96 -12.45
N LYS A 6 27.17 14.19 -12.66
CA LYS A 6 28.30 14.47 -13.54
C LYS A 6 29.47 13.67 -13.02
N LEU A 7 29.73 12.55 -13.68
CA LEU A 7 30.84 11.68 -13.39
C LEU A 7 32.12 12.52 -13.54
N THR A 8 32.84 12.74 -12.45
CA THR A 8 34.05 13.58 -12.48
C THR A 8 35.10 12.93 -13.38
N GLU A 9 35.87 13.76 -14.12
CA GLU A 9 36.95 13.26 -14.98
C GLU A 9 37.99 12.46 -14.17
N GLN A 10 38.21 12.83 -12.90
CA GLN A 10 39.04 12.06 -11.97
C GLN A 10 38.51 10.63 -11.78
N ALA A 11 37.20 10.46 -11.56
CA ALA A 11 36.61 9.13 -11.39
C ALA A 11 36.69 8.30 -12.68
N LYS A 12 36.53 8.93 -13.86
CA LYS A 12 36.75 8.26 -15.16
C LYS A 12 38.18 7.76 -15.30
N ASN A 13 39.17 8.61 -15.02
CA ASN A 13 40.58 8.26 -15.15
C ASN A 13 40.95 7.09 -14.24
N ILE A 14 40.52 7.10 -12.97
CA ILE A 14 40.77 5.99 -12.04
C ILE A 14 40.15 4.67 -12.56
N VAL A 15 38.92 4.71 -13.08
CA VAL A 15 38.27 3.52 -13.67
C VAL A 15 39.08 2.97 -14.85
N LEU A 16 39.55 3.84 -15.73
CA LEU A 16 40.31 3.46 -16.93
C LEU A 16 41.70 2.92 -16.56
N ASP A 17 42.39 3.54 -15.61
CA ASP A 17 43.71 3.11 -15.17
C ASP A 17 43.65 1.75 -14.48
N GLU A 18 42.69 1.53 -13.56
CA GLU A 18 42.50 0.22 -12.93
C GLU A 18 42.14 -0.87 -13.95
N LYS A 19 41.36 -0.53 -14.99
CA LYS A 19 41.00 -1.48 -16.06
C LYS A 19 42.17 -1.78 -17.00
N ARG A 20 43.03 -0.79 -17.32
CA ARG A 20 44.26 -0.98 -18.11
C ARG A 20 45.28 -1.82 -17.37
N ASN A 21 45.47 -1.53 -16.08
CA ASN A 21 46.41 -2.27 -15.22
C ASN A 21 45.94 -3.70 -14.96
N ASN A 22 44.63 -3.94 -14.91
CA ASN A 22 44.06 -5.26 -14.66
C ASN A 22 42.95 -5.63 -15.67
N PRO A 23 43.30 -6.00 -16.93
CA PRO A 23 42.31 -6.24 -17.98
C PRO A 23 41.29 -7.34 -17.65
N LYS A 24 41.65 -8.30 -16.79
CA LYS A 24 40.79 -9.42 -16.36
C LYS A 24 39.72 -9.02 -15.34
N LEU A 25 39.75 -7.80 -14.78
CA LEU A 25 38.74 -7.37 -13.81
C LEU A 25 37.36 -7.20 -14.49
N SER A 26 36.35 -7.81 -13.89
CA SER A 26 34.96 -7.58 -14.28
C SER A 26 34.46 -6.24 -13.73
N CYS A 27 33.47 -5.62 -14.39
CA CYS A 27 32.88 -4.36 -13.92
C CYS A 27 32.39 -4.46 -12.46
N ARG A 28 31.89 -5.63 -12.01
CA ARG A 28 31.47 -5.85 -10.62
C ARG A 28 32.65 -5.75 -9.64
N LYS A 29 33.80 -6.33 -9.99
CA LYS A 29 35.01 -6.23 -9.15
C LYS A 29 35.55 -4.80 -9.11
N LEU A 30 35.45 -4.06 -10.23
CA LEU A 30 35.81 -2.64 -10.27
C LEU A 30 34.92 -1.79 -9.35
N VAL A 31 33.60 -2.04 -9.29
CA VAL A 31 32.71 -1.33 -8.33
C VAL A 31 33.21 -1.52 -6.89
N LEU A 32 33.54 -2.76 -6.51
CA LEU A 32 34.03 -3.06 -5.15
C LEU A 32 35.40 -2.44 -4.89
N LEU A 33 36.31 -2.49 -5.86
CA LEU A 33 37.65 -1.91 -5.73
C LEU A 33 37.58 -0.39 -5.58
N LEU A 34 36.79 0.30 -6.41
CA LEU A 34 36.64 1.76 -6.35
C LEU A 34 35.99 2.21 -5.04
N LYS A 35 34.99 1.45 -4.55
CA LYS A 35 34.39 1.70 -3.24
C LYS A 35 35.42 1.55 -2.12
N ASN A 36 36.22 0.49 -2.14
CA ASN A 36 37.13 0.17 -1.03
C ASN A 36 38.42 1.02 -1.03
N LYS A 37 39.01 1.27 -2.21
CA LYS A 37 40.31 1.92 -2.34
C LYS A 37 40.22 3.44 -2.52
N HIS A 38 39.14 3.92 -3.15
CA HIS A 38 38.98 5.33 -3.51
C HIS A 38 37.75 5.99 -2.89
N ASN A 39 36.96 5.25 -2.11
CA ASN A 39 35.68 5.71 -1.57
C ASN A 39 34.71 6.26 -2.65
N LEU A 40 34.80 5.72 -3.87
CA LEU A 40 33.97 6.12 -5.01
C LEU A 40 32.80 5.14 -5.20
N VAL A 41 31.57 5.64 -5.10
CA VAL A 41 30.35 4.85 -5.30
C VAL A 41 29.86 5.03 -6.72
N LEU A 42 30.19 4.09 -7.60
CA LEU A 42 29.74 4.07 -9.00
C LEU A 42 28.89 2.84 -9.30
N SER A 43 27.85 3.01 -10.10
CA SER A 43 27.01 1.90 -10.56
C SER A 43 27.76 1.03 -11.59
N LYS A 44 27.40 -0.26 -11.67
CA LYS A 44 27.97 -1.19 -12.66
C LYS A 44 27.76 -0.69 -14.11
N SER A 45 26.60 -0.10 -14.41
CA SER A 45 26.27 0.41 -15.75
C SER A 45 27.10 1.64 -16.12
N SER A 46 27.36 2.53 -15.16
CA SER A 46 28.26 3.69 -15.36
C SER A 46 29.66 3.23 -15.72
N ILE A 47 30.26 2.31 -14.93
CA ILE A 47 31.58 1.74 -15.22
C ILE A 47 31.62 1.04 -16.59
N ASN A 48 30.58 0.27 -16.92
CA ASN A 48 30.51 -0.42 -18.19
C ASN A 48 30.45 0.55 -19.38
N SER A 49 29.79 1.70 -19.23
CA SER A 49 29.72 2.74 -20.27
C SER A 49 31.10 3.37 -20.49
N ILE A 50 31.80 3.77 -19.42
CA ILE A 50 33.17 4.31 -19.47
C ILE A 50 34.13 3.31 -20.15
N VAL A 51 34.09 2.04 -19.76
CA VAL A 51 34.98 1.00 -20.29
C VAL A 51 34.70 0.71 -21.77
N LYS A 52 33.42 0.78 -22.20
CA LYS A 52 33.04 0.62 -23.61
C LYS A 52 33.46 1.82 -24.46
N GLU A 53 33.23 3.03 -23.98
CA GLU A 53 33.59 4.28 -24.65
C GLU A 53 35.11 4.36 -24.88
N ALA A 54 35.91 3.87 -23.93
CA ALA A 54 37.37 3.79 -24.06
C ALA A 54 37.89 2.57 -24.85
N GLY A 55 37.02 1.72 -25.42
CA GLY A 55 37.43 0.54 -26.19
C GLY A 55 38.10 -0.57 -25.36
N LEU A 56 37.99 -0.55 -24.03
CA LEU A 56 38.60 -1.54 -23.12
C LEU A 56 37.66 -2.72 -22.80
N SER A 57 36.52 -2.82 -23.49
CA SER A 57 35.57 -3.91 -23.32
C SER A 57 36.09 -5.17 -24.00
N GLN A 58 36.45 -6.19 -23.22
CA GLN A 58 36.79 -7.50 -23.78
C GLN A 58 35.55 -8.14 -24.38
N SER A 59 35.65 -8.65 -25.60
CA SER A 59 34.58 -9.44 -26.21
C SER A 59 34.29 -10.61 -25.28
N VAL A 60 33.08 -10.66 -24.71
CA VAL A 60 32.64 -11.79 -23.92
C VAL A 60 32.44 -12.95 -24.90
N GLY A 61 33.50 -13.73 -25.10
CA GLY A 61 33.42 -14.96 -25.87
C GLY A 61 32.33 -15.83 -25.24
N ARG A 62 31.22 -16.01 -25.95
CA ARG A 62 30.24 -17.04 -25.58
C ARG A 62 31.01 -18.34 -25.58
N LYS A 63 31.17 -18.97 -24.40
CA LYS A 63 31.64 -20.36 -24.36
C LYS A 63 30.74 -21.16 -25.31
N PRO A 64 31.29 -21.91 -26.28
CA PRO A 64 30.47 -22.75 -27.14
C PRO A 64 29.61 -23.62 -26.23
N ALA A 65 28.30 -23.57 -26.44
CA ALA A 65 27.36 -24.38 -25.69
C ALA A 65 27.82 -25.83 -25.81
N LYS A 66 28.07 -26.51 -24.69
CA LYS A 66 28.27 -27.96 -24.70
C LYS A 66 27.04 -28.55 -25.38
N ILE A 67 27.23 -29.07 -26.59
CA ILE A 67 26.21 -29.79 -27.35
C ILE A 67 25.84 -30.99 -26.49
N THR A 68 24.78 -30.84 -25.71
CA THR A 68 24.15 -31.95 -25.02
C THR A 68 23.36 -32.70 -26.09
N PRO A 69 23.57 -34.02 -26.27
CA PRO A 69 22.85 -34.78 -27.28
C PRO A 69 21.34 -34.60 -27.05
N LYS A 70 20.66 -34.12 -28.10
CA LYS A 70 19.20 -33.98 -28.14
C LYS A 70 18.59 -35.33 -27.74
N LYS A 71 17.97 -35.40 -26.56
CA LYS A 71 17.04 -36.49 -26.26
C LYS A 71 15.93 -36.43 -27.31
N VAL A 72 15.89 -37.43 -28.17
CA VAL A 72 14.82 -37.68 -29.14
C VAL A 72 13.52 -37.73 -28.33
N ARG A 73 12.65 -36.74 -28.53
CA ARG A 73 11.29 -36.79 -27.97
C ARG A 73 10.53 -37.88 -28.73
N PRO A 74 9.84 -38.80 -28.04
CA PRO A 74 8.91 -39.72 -28.69
C PRO A 74 7.88 -38.91 -29.48
N SER A 75 7.67 -39.30 -30.74
CA SER A 75 6.62 -38.76 -31.59
C SER A 75 5.26 -39.03 -30.95
N VAL A 76 4.51 -37.96 -30.69
CA VAL A 76 3.11 -38.01 -30.25
C VAL A 76 2.29 -38.62 -31.40
N PRO A 77 1.44 -39.64 -31.16
CA PRO A 77 0.56 -40.18 -32.18
C PRO A 77 -0.46 -39.12 -32.60
N THR A 78 -0.56 -38.89 -33.91
CA THR A 78 -1.60 -38.09 -34.54
C THR A 78 -2.97 -38.75 -34.29
N PRO A 79 -3.97 -38.05 -33.74
CA PRO A 79 -5.32 -38.59 -33.60
C PRO A 79 -5.93 -38.81 -34.97
N LYS A 80 -6.43 -40.03 -35.22
CA LYS A 80 -7.26 -40.35 -36.38
C LYS A 80 -8.57 -39.59 -36.29
N GLU A 81 -8.93 -38.95 -37.39
CA GLU A 81 -10.25 -38.35 -37.62
C GLU A 81 -11.34 -39.41 -37.40
N ALA A 82 -12.16 -39.20 -36.38
CA ALA A 82 -13.40 -39.92 -36.18
C ALA A 82 -14.52 -39.12 -36.85
N ILE A 83 -15.16 -39.76 -37.83
CA ILE A 83 -16.40 -39.31 -38.47
C ILE A 83 -17.49 -39.31 -37.38
N VAL A 84 -18.03 -38.14 -37.08
CA VAL A 84 -19.15 -37.96 -36.15
C VAL A 84 -20.44 -38.01 -36.96
N GLU A 85 -21.23 -39.06 -36.75
CA GLU A 85 -22.62 -39.14 -37.18
C GLU A 85 -23.51 -38.19 -36.36
N ASN A 86 -24.42 -37.53 -37.07
CA ASN A 86 -25.43 -36.62 -36.56
C ASN A 86 -26.21 -37.22 -35.38
N SER A 87 -26.05 -36.59 -34.21
CA SER A 87 -26.96 -36.77 -33.06
C SER A 87 -27.66 -35.44 -32.78
N ALA A 88 -28.97 -35.52 -32.62
CA ALA A 88 -29.88 -34.39 -32.48
C ALA A 88 -29.46 -33.40 -31.37
N VAL A 89 -29.48 -32.12 -31.72
CA VAL A 89 -29.26 -30.99 -30.83
C VAL A 89 -30.39 -30.93 -29.81
N ILE A 90 -30.12 -31.35 -28.58
CA ILE A 90 -30.89 -30.94 -27.41
C ILE A 90 -30.22 -29.66 -26.90
N SER A 91 -30.89 -28.53 -27.11
CA SER A 91 -30.45 -27.23 -26.59
C SER A 91 -30.48 -27.26 -25.07
N GLU A 92 -29.30 -27.25 -24.43
CA GLU A 92 -29.22 -26.98 -23.01
C GLU A 92 -29.78 -25.58 -22.71
N PRO A 93 -30.62 -25.42 -21.68
CA PRO A 93 -31.14 -24.12 -21.29
C PRO A 93 -29.98 -23.25 -20.84
N VAL A 94 -29.80 -22.11 -21.53
CA VAL A 94 -28.88 -21.04 -21.11
C VAL A 94 -29.18 -20.72 -19.66
N PRO A 95 -28.21 -20.82 -18.73
CA PRO A 95 -28.44 -20.48 -17.34
C PRO A 95 -28.93 -19.04 -17.25
N ILE A 96 -30.13 -18.87 -16.71
CA ILE A 96 -30.74 -17.56 -16.44
C ILE A 96 -29.80 -16.86 -15.46
N VAL A 97 -29.02 -15.90 -15.97
CA VAL A 97 -28.22 -15.01 -15.14
C VAL A 97 -29.22 -14.15 -14.37
N ILE A 98 -29.49 -14.52 -13.11
CA ILE A 98 -30.29 -13.72 -12.20
C ILE A 98 -29.48 -12.45 -11.93
N GLU A 99 -29.85 -11.34 -12.57
CA GLU A 99 -29.29 -10.04 -12.22
C GLU A 99 -29.56 -9.78 -10.73
N PRO A 100 -28.53 -9.41 -9.94
CA PRO A 100 -28.73 -9.13 -8.53
C PRO A 100 -29.79 -8.04 -8.37
N PRO A 101 -30.68 -8.15 -7.36
CA PRO A 101 -31.80 -7.25 -7.17
C PRO A 101 -31.30 -5.80 -7.12
N GLN A 102 -31.71 -4.99 -8.10
CA GLN A 102 -31.37 -3.58 -8.15
C GLN A 102 -32.09 -2.84 -7.01
N VAL A 103 -31.38 -2.62 -5.90
CA VAL A 103 -31.82 -1.72 -4.85
C VAL A 103 -31.91 -0.32 -5.46
N LYS A 104 -33.12 0.22 -5.62
CA LYS A 104 -33.37 1.59 -6.08
C LYS A 104 -32.89 2.60 -5.03
N VAL A 105 -31.58 2.84 -4.96
CA VAL A 105 -31.01 3.97 -4.21
C VAL A 105 -31.27 5.23 -5.03
N LYS A 106 -32.35 5.93 -4.67
CA LYS A 106 -32.84 7.12 -5.38
C LYS A 106 -32.22 8.39 -4.79
N GLU A 107 -30.90 8.48 -4.81
CA GLU A 107 -30.20 9.71 -4.44
C GLU A 107 -29.62 10.37 -5.68
N SER A 108 -29.96 11.65 -5.86
CA SER A 108 -29.51 12.41 -7.02
C SER A 108 -28.03 12.75 -6.85
N PRO A 109 -27.20 12.54 -7.88
CA PRO A 109 -25.78 12.88 -7.81
C PRO A 109 -25.59 14.37 -7.46
N VAL A 110 -24.74 14.66 -6.47
CA VAL A 110 -24.45 16.04 -6.04
C VAL A 110 -23.09 16.45 -6.60
N LEU A 111 -23.05 17.53 -7.40
CA LEU A 111 -21.81 18.12 -7.88
C LEU A 111 -21.18 19.00 -6.78
N ILE A 112 -19.90 18.79 -6.52
CA ILE A 112 -19.14 19.50 -5.49
C ILE A 112 -17.93 20.18 -6.10
N GLU A 113 -17.82 21.49 -5.85
CA GLU A 113 -16.62 22.29 -6.10
C GLU A 113 -15.54 22.01 -5.05
N ASN A 114 -14.25 22.07 -5.43
CA ASN A 114 -13.12 21.81 -4.53
C ASN A 114 -13.21 20.43 -3.84
N ALA A 115 -13.74 19.43 -4.54
CA ALA A 115 -13.88 18.08 -4.02
C ALA A 115 -12.53 17.39 -3.76
N GLY A 116 -11.43 17.89 -4.32
CA GLY A 116 -10.10 17.34 -4.06
C GLY A 116 -9.62 17.48 -2.61
N TYR A 117 -10.22 18.39 -1.83
CA TYR A 117 -9.99 18.46 -0.38
C TYR A 117 -10.37 17.17 0.37
N VAL A 118 -11.07 16.21 -0.27
CA VAL A 118 -11.27 14.87 0.27
C VAL A 118 -9.95 14.18 0.62
N PHE A 119 -8.85 14.44 -0.11
CA PHE A 119 -7.54 13.85 0.19
C PHE A 119 -7.01 14.30 1.55
N LEU A 120 -7.18 15.57 1.90
CA LEU A 120 -6.83 16.10 3.21
C LEU A 120 -7.73 15.54 4.30
N LYS A 121 -9.01 15.33 4.00
CA LYS A 121 -9.93 14.70 4.95
C LYS A 121 -9.57 13.22 5.21
N ILE A 122 -9.17 12.50 4.16
CA ILE A 122 -8.62 11.14 4.26
C ILE A 122 -7.35 11.16 5.12
N ALA A 123 -6.45 12.12 4.91
CA ALA A 123 -5.26 12.26 5.73
C ALA A 123 -5.61 12.51 7.21
N ASP A 124 -6.58 13.38 7.51
CA ASP A 124 -7.06 13.59 8.88
C ASP A 124 -7.61 12.31 9.51
N ASP A 125 -8.45 11.55 8.81
CA ASP A 125 -8.97 10.26 9.32
C ASP A 125 -7.84 9.26 9.60
N LEU A 126 -6.88 9.16 8.69
CA LEU A 126 -5.71 8.28 8.83
C LEU A 126 -4.73 8.76 9.91
N ILE A 127 -4.66 10.05 10.23
CA ILE A 127 -3.78 10.58 11.29
C ILE A 127 -4.50 10.59 12.64
N GLY A 128 -5.81 10.82 12.64
CA GLY A 128 -6.66 11.01 13.82
C GLY A 128 -6.46 12.37 14.52
N GLY A 129 -5.81 13.33 13.87
CA GLY A 129 -5.48 14.63 14.47
C GLY A 129 -6.72 15.45 14.84
N GLY A 130 -7.71 15.55 13.94
CA GLY A 130 -8.96 16.26 14.18
C GLY A 130 -9.76 15.68 15.34
N ARG A 131 -9.73 14.35 15.53
CA ARG A 131 -10.38 13.68 16.68
C ARG A 131 -9.70 14.04 17.99
N GLN A 132 -8.36 14.08 18.02
CA GLN A 132 -7.61 14.48 19.22
C GLN A 132 -7.85 15.96 19.58
N ILE A 133 -7.81 16.86 18.58
CA ILE A 133 -8.15 18.27 18.76
C ILE A 133 -9.56 18.39 19.35
N ALA A 134 -10.53 17.70 18.76
CA ALA A 134 -11.92 17.75 19.21
C ALA A 134 -12.09 17.25 20.65
N SER A 135 -11.45 16.15 21.02
CA SER A 135 -11.49 15.62 22.39
C SER A 135 -10.90 16.59 23.41
N ILE A 136 -9.79 17.28 23.08
CA ILE A 136 -9.17 18.25 23.97
C ILE A 136 -10.08 19.46 24.18
N ILE A 137 -10.66 19.98 23.09
CA ILE A 137 -11.60 21.11 23.16
C ILE A 137 -12.87 20.71 23.93
N ALA A 138 -13.40 19.51 23.70
CA ALA A 138 -14.57 18.98 24.40
C ALA A 138 -14.34 18.90 25.91
N SER A 139 -13.13 18.55 26.34
CA SER A 139 -12.77 18.53 27.76
C SER A 139 -12.75 19.92 28.43
N LYS A 140 -12.88 20.99 27.65
CA LYS A 140 -12.84 22.39 28.10
C LYS A 140 -14.14 23.13 27.90
N LEU A 141 -14.94 22.73 26.92
CA LEU A 141 -16.25 23.32 26.65
C LEU A 141 -17.33 22.48 27.32
N ASN A 142 -18.07 23.06 28.26
CA ASN A 142 -19.22 22.41 28.87
C ASN A 142 -20.35 22.29 27.83
N ASN A 143 -21.09 21.18 27.86
CA ASN A 143 -22.31 20.95 27.07
C ASN A 143 -22.16 20.83 25.54
N VAL A 144 -20.97 20.57 25.01
CA VAL A 144 -20.79 20.30 23.57
C VAL A 144 -20.26 18.89 23.37
N THR A 145 -20.89 18.11 22.49
CA THR A 145 -20.44 16.75 22.22
C THR A 145 -19.16 16.75 21.37
N THR A 146 -18.34 15.70 21.49
CA THR A 146 -17.15 15.52 20.63
C THR A 146 -17.52 15.52 19.14
N SER A 147 -18.70 15.00 18.79
CA SER A 147 -19.19 14.97 17.39
C SER A 147 -19.44 16.38 16.86
N ASP A 148 -20.09 17.24 17.65
CA ASP A 148 -20.34 18.63 17.27
C ASP A 148 -19.04 19.39 17.12
N ILE A 149 -18.09 19.19 18.05
CA ILE A 149 -16.77 19.81 17.98
C ILE A 149 -15.98 19.33 16.76
N MET A 150 -16.07 18.05 16.40
CA MET A 150 -15.47 17.54 15.17
C MET A 150 -16.07 18.21 13.93
N SER A 151 -17.39 18.43 13.91
CA SER A 151 -18.07 19.15 12.83
C SER A 151 -17.59 20.60 12.71
N TYR A 152 -17.49 21.31 13.83
CA TYR A 152 -16.98 22.68 13.86
C TYR A 152 -15.50 22.74 13.46
N ASN A 153 -14.66 21.83 13.96
CA ASN A 153 -13.24 21.76 13.58
C ASN A 153 -13.04 21.51 12.09
N ASN A 154 -13.76 20.54 11.53
CA ASN A 154 -13.70 20.29 10.08
C ASN A 154 -14.13 21.55 9.34
N SER A 155 -15.21 22.19 9.76
CA SER A 155 -15.68 23.41 9.12
C SER A 155 -14.66 24.53 9.18
N LEU A 156 -13.97 24.73 10.32
CA LEU A 156 -12.90 25.73 10.41
C LEU A 156 -11.70 25.40 9.50
N LEU A 157 -11.26 24.14 9.48
CA LEU A 157 -10.12 23.70 8.67
C LEU A 157 -10.39 23.85 7.17
N PHE A 158 -11.60 23.51 6.72
CA PHE A 158 -11.96 23.48 5.29
C PHE A 158 -12.64 24.77 4.79
N ARG A 159 -13.19 25.62 5.68
CA ARG A 159 -13.81 26.91 5.30
C ARG A 159 -12.80 27.89 4.72
N ALA A 160 -11.55 27.87 5.19
CA ALA A 160 -10.48 28.73 4.64
C ALA A 160 -10.24 28.52 3.14
N PHE A 161 -10.76 27.43 2.57
CA PHE A 161 -10.53 27.02 1.20
C PHE A 161 -11.81 26.84 0.38
N ASN A 162 -12.96 27.32 0.88
CA ASN A 162 -14.26 27.11 0.24
C ASN A 162 -14.57 25.63 -0.05
N ALA A 163 -14.15 24.73 0.85
CA ALA A 163 -14.32 23.29 0.73
C ALA A 163 -15.37 22.73 1.72
N THR A 164 -16.26 23.58 2.27
CA THR A 164 -17.31 23.14 3.21
C THR A 164 -18.38 22.27 2.55
N SER A 165 -18.61 22.47 1.24
CA SER A 165 -19.53 21.67 0.41
C SER A 165 -19.25 20.17 0.49
N ILE A 166 -17.96 19.79 0.55
CA ILE A 166 -17.57 18.38 0.63
C ILE A 166 -17.96 17.74 1.96
N LEU A 167 -17.81 18.49 3.06
CA LEU A 167 -18.16 18.01 4.40
C LEU A 167 -19.66 17.86 4.54
N THR A 168 -20.43 18.79 3.98
CA THR A 168 -21.88 18.72 3.98
C THR A 168 -22.37 17.51 3.18
N ALA A 169 -21.82 17.26 1.99
CA ALA A 169 -22.27 16.15 1.17
C ALA A 169 -21.88 14.77 1.72
N ILE A 170 -20.72 14.66 2.35
CA ILE A 170 -20.22 13.38 2.85
C ILE A 170 -20.69 13.11 4.27
N GLN A 171 -20.62 14.10 5.16
CA GLN A 171 -20.82 13.87 6.59
C GLN A 171 -22.22 14.30 7.04
N SER A 172 -23.05 14.83 6.13
CA SER A 172 -24.30 15.53 6.47
C SER A 172 -24.09 16.64 7.50
N LEU A 173 -22.86 17.16 7.59
CA LEU A 173 -22.49 18.19 8.54
C LEU A 173 -22.75 19.55 7.88
N SER A 174 -23.88 20.15 8.25
CA SER A 174 -24.09 21.59 8.09
C SER A 174 -24.07 22.21 9.48
N PRO A 175 -22.90 22.65 9.97
CA PRO A 175 -22.88 23.43 11.20
C PRO A 175 -23.71 24.67 10.98
N ASN A 176 -24.63 24.94 11.91
CA ASN A 176 -25.31 26.21 11.96
C ASN A 176 -24.25 27.33 12.09
N GLU A 177 -24.24 28.31 11.18
CA GLU A 177 -23.28 29.43 11.21
C GLU A 177 -23.27 30.15 12.56
N VAL A 178 -24.43 30.23 13.22
CA VAL A 178 -24.59 30.76 14.58
C VAL A 178 -23.78 29.92 15.59
N GLY A 179 -23.86 28.60 15.49
CA GLY A 179 -23.10 27.67 16.33
C GLY A 179 -21.59 27.77 16.10
N LEU A 180 -21.16 27.95 14.86
CA LEU A 180 -19.74 28.10 14.53
C LEU A 180 -19.14 29.41 15.07
N SER A 181 -19.90 30.51 15.04
CA SER A 181 -19.47 31.78 15.66
C SER A 181 -19.38 31.69 17.17
N SER A 182 -20.37 31.06 17.82
CA SER A 182 -20.31 30.77 19.27
C SER A 182 -19.08 29.93 19.60
N TYR A 183 -18.87 28.85 18.85
CA TYR A 183 -17.72 27.97 19.03
C TYR A 183 -16.37 28.69 18.90
N LEU A 184 -16.24 29.62 17.94
CA LEU A 184 -15.03 30.44 17.80
C LEU A 184 -14.81 31.37 18.98
N ALA A 185 -15.88 31.99 19.51
CA ALA A 185 -15.79 32.83 20.70
C ALA A 185 -15.40 31.99 21.94
N ASP A 186 -16.03 30.81 22.09
CA ASP A 186 -15.73 29.88 23.17
C ASP A 186 -14.27 29.41 23.11
N LEU A 187 -13.77 29.05 21.92
CA LEU A 187 -12.37 28.67 21.72
C LEU A 187 -11.38 29.77 22.10
N GLN A 188 -11.69 31.03 21.82
CA GLN A 188 -10.85 32.16 22.21
C GLN A 188 -10.81 32.37 23.73
N SER A 189 -11.85 31.94 24.44
CA SER A 189 -11.91 32.02 25.91
C SER A 189 -11.07 30.94 26.61
N VAL A 190 -10.72 29.85 25.92
CA VAL A 190 -9.97 28.73 26.52
C VAL A 190 -8.48 29.05 26.59
N THR A 191 -8.02 29.50 27.75
CA THR A 191 -6.58 29.69 28.02
C THR A 191 -5.85 28.36 28.14
N ASN A 192 -4.55 28.34 27.80
CA ASN A 192 -3.65 27.19 27.94
C ASN A 192 -4.06 25.93 27.14
N ILE A 193 -4.88 26.06 26.09
CA ILE A 193 -5.23 24.93 25.22
C ILE A 193 -4.11 24.60 24.22
N THR A 194 -3.40 25.61 23.72
CA THR A 194 -2.37 25.47 22.69
C THR A 194 -1.30 24.42 23.01
N PRO A 195 -0.66 24.42 24.20
CA PRO A 195 0.37 23.42 24.49
C PRO A 195 -0.16 21.98 24.46
N ARG A 196 -1.43 21.77 24.86
CA ARG A 196 -2.08 20.45 24.79
C ARG A 196 -2.38 20.06 23.35
N LEU A 197 -2.81 21.00 22.51
CA LEU A 197 -3.03 20.77 21.08
C LEU A 197 -1.73 20.44 20.35
N ILE A 198 -0.65 21.21 20.57
CA ILE A 198 0.67 20.94 19.96
C ILE A 198 1.16 19.55 20.35
N LYS A 199 1.05 19.18 21.62
CA LYS A 199 1.43 17.83 22.09
C LYS A 199 0.59 16.77 21.38
N ALA A 200 -0.73 16.90 21.38
CA ALA A 200 -1.62 15.94 20.75
C ALA A 200 -1.40 15.80 19.24
N LEU A 201 -1.11 16.90 18.56
CA LEU A 201 -0.76 16.89 17.14
C LEU A 201 0.60 16.22 16.91
N THR A 202 1.59 16.48 17.75
CA THR A 202 2.89 15.79 17.70
C THR A 202 2.70 14.28 17.89
N ASP A 203 1.85 13.88 18.86
CA ASP A 203 1.51 12.48 19.11
C ASP A 203 0.73 11.86 17.93
N ALA A 204 -0.20 12.59 17.31
CA ALA A 204 -0.96 12.14 16.15
C ALA A 204 -0.08 11.89 14.92
N PHE A 205 0.94 12.74 14.71
CA PHE A 205 1.92 12.59 13.63
C PHE A 205 3.08 11.64 14.00
N THR A 206 3.10 11.07 15.20
CA THR A 206 4.05 10.02 15.53
C THR A 206 3.85 8.86 14.58
N ARG A 207 4.93 8.46 13.90
CA ARG A 207 4.87 7.41 12.90
C ARG A 207 5.35 6.08 13.45
N ILE A 208 4.66 5.03 13.04
CA ILE A 208 5.05 3.64 13.25
C ILE A 208 5.71 3.16 11.98
N ARG A 209 6.94 2.69 12.09
CA ARG A 209 7.72 2.15 10.99
C ARG A 209 7.39 0.69 10.72
N GLY A 210 7.05 -0.04 11.77
CA GLY A 210 6.53 -1.39 11.66
C GLY A 210 6.27 -2.04 13.01
N TYR A 211 6.02 -3.34 12.93
CA TYR A 211 5.63 -4.16 14.06
C TYR A 211 6.64 -5.26 14.28
N ARG A 212 6.78 -5.70 15.54
CA ARG A 212 7.43 -6.95 15.88
C ARG A 212 6.41 -7.91 16.47
N LEU A 213 6.29 -9.05 15.83
CA LEU A 213 5.46 -10.16 16.29
C LEU A 213 6.28 -11.04 17.24
N TYR A 214 5.71 -11.43 18.37
CA TYR A 214 6.31 -12.34 19.33
C TYR A 214 5.48 -13.61 19.43
N PHE A 215 6.10 -14.75 19.16
CA PHE A 215 5.43 -16.05 19.20
C PHE A 215 5.69 -16.79 20.52
N SER A 216 4.94 -17.85 20.76
CA SER A 216 5.00 -18.64 21.99
C SER A 216 6.34 -19.31 22.25
N ASP A 217 7.09 -19.62 21.19
CA ASP A 217 8.44 -20.19 21.20
C ASP A 217 9.56 -19.13 21.32
N ASN A 218 9.21 -17.88 21.61
CA ASN A 218 10.09 -16.71 21.66
C ASN A 218 10.71 -16.31 20.29
N SER A 219 10.29 -16.94 19.18
CA SER A 219 10.65 -16.43 17.86
C SER A 219 9.97 -15.10 17.60
N THR A 220 10.63 -14.24 16.81
CA THR A 220 10.09 -12.93 16.46
C THR A 220 10.25 -12.63 14.98
N LEU A 221 9.28 -11.91 14.41
CA LEU A 221 9.28 -11.48 13.02
C LEU A 221 8.91 -10.00 12.93
N PHE A 222 9.39 -9.30 11.90
CA PHE A 222 9.01 -7.91 11.66
C PHE A 222 8.02 -7.79 10.49
N LEU A 223 7.04 -6.91 10.65
CA LEU A 223 6.11 -6.51 9.58
C LEU A 223 6.22 -5.00 9.35
N ASP A 224 6.07 -4.54 8.11
CA ASP A 224 5.91 -3.11 7.88
C ASP A 224 4.62 -2.57 8.50
N SER A 225 4.55 -1.25 8.69
CA SER A 225 3.43 -0.67 9.43
C SER A 225 2.08 -0.75 8.70
N GLN A 226 2.06 -1.04 7.40
CA GLN A 226 0.82 -1.30 6.66
C GLN A 226 0.40 -2.78 6.74
N PHE A 227 1.14 -3.63 7.49
CA PHE A 227 0.97 -5.08 7.55
C PHE A 227 1.05 -5.76 6.18
N ARG A 228 1.84 -5.21 5.25
CA ARG A 228 1.84 -5.68 3.86
C ARG A 228 2.98 -6.63 3.54
N SER A 229 4.04 -6.70 4.34
CA SER A 229 5.25 -7.45 4.01
C SER A 229 6.06 -7.77 5.25
N VAL A 230 6.80 -8.87 5.16
CA VAL A 230 7.62 -9.41 6.25
C VAL A 230 9.09 -9.04 6.05
N TRP A 231 9.77 -8.75 7.16
CA TRP A 231 11.15 -8.29 7.18
C TRP A 231 11.96 -9.02 8.25
N GLN A 232 13.24 -9.24 7.94
CA GLN A 232 14.21 -9.86 8.87
C GLN A 232 14.62 -8.93 10.00
N VAL A 233 14.77 -7.66 9.66
CA VAL A 233 15.30 -6.63 10.53
C VAL A 233 14.31 -5.46 10.57
N PRO A 234 14.33 -4.64 11.63
CA PRO A 234 13.47 -3.47 11.73
C PRO A 234 13.76 -2.40 10.66
N ASN A 235 14.76 -2.60 9.79
CA ASN A 235 15.12 -1.68 8.72
C ASN A 235 14.16 -1.78 7.53
N MET A 236 12.96 -1.21 7.70
CA MET A 236 11.89 -1.15 6.71
C MET A 236 11.83 0.22 6.02
N PRO A 237 11.34 0.34 4.77
CA PRO A 237 11.13 1.62 4.12
C PRO A 237 10.21 2.54 4.92
N ILE A 238 10.63 3.78 5.12
CA ILE A 238 9.84 4.79 5.84
C ILE A 238 8.52 5.12 5.12
N ASP A 239 8.44 4.89 3.81
CA ASP A 239 7.22 5.12 3.02
C ASP A 239 6.11 4.11 3.32
N PHE A 240 6.45 3.03 4.02
CA PHE A 240 5.47 2.10 4.57
C PHE A 240 4.96 2.50 5.94
N SER A 241 5.41 3.63 6.51
CA SER A 241 4.93 4.11 7.81
C SER A 241 3.44 4.49 7.81
N LEU A 242 2.84 4.42 8.99
CA LEU A 242 1.50 4.85 9.36
C LEU A 242 1.57 5.77 10.57
N SER A 243 0.54 6.57 10.80
CA SER A 243 0.37 7.26 12.09
C SER A 243 0.20 6.23 13.21
N TYR A 244 0.58 6.61 14.43
CA TYR A 244 0.38 5.79 15.62
C TYR A 244 -1.08 5.36 15.79
N LEU A 245 -2.02 6.29 15.66
CA LEU A 245 -3.44 6.00 15.82
C LEU A 245 -3.95 4.98 14.81
N ASN A 246 -3.57 5.12 13.54
CA ASN A 246 -3.96 4.17 12.49
C ASN A 246 -3.31 2.81 12.70
N ALA A 247 -2.00 2.79 12.96
CA ALA A 247 -1.26 1.57 13.24
C ALA A 247 -1.84 0.80 14.44
N SER A 248 -2.12 1.48 15.55
CA SER A 248 -2.69 0.89 16.77
C SER A 248 -4.13 0.41 16.54
N SER A 249 -4.96 1.21 15.86
CA SER A 249 -6.34 0.83 15.51
C SER A 249 -6.37 -0.40 14.60
N TYR A 250 -5.46 -0.49 13.63
CA TYR A 250 -5.39 -1.62 12.72
C TYR A 250 -4.98 -2.92 13.45
N VAL A 251 -3.97 -2.86 14.32
CA VAL A 251 -3.58 -4.00 15.19
C VAL A 251 -4.76 -4.48 16.03
N LYS A 252 -5.43 -3.55 16.71
CA LYS A 252 -6.60 -3.85 17.54
C LYS A 252 -7.74 -4.44 16.71
N SER A 253 -7.94 -3.97 15.48
CA SER A 253 -8.94 -4.54 14.57
C SER A 253 -8.62 -5.99 14.20
N ILE A 254 -7.35 -6.31 13.91
CA ILE A 254 -6.92 -7.69 13.61
C ILE A 254 -7.16 -8.60 14.81
N ILE A 255 -6.70 -8.20 16.00
CA ILE A 255 -6.85 -8.99 17.23
C ILE A 255 -8.32 -9.20 17.59
N ASN A 256 -9.15 -8.15 17.49
CA ASN A 256 -10.53 -8.22 17.98
C ASN A 256 -11.51 -8.89 16.99
N HIS A 257 -11.24 -8.80 15.68
CA HIS A 257 -12.19 -9.27 14.65
C HIS A 257 -11.69 -10.52 13.90
N TYR A 258 -10.60 -11.14 14.36
CA TYR A 258 -10.02 -12.35 13.75
C TYR A 258 -9.79 -12.19 12.24
N LYS A 259 -9.34 -11.01 11.83
CA LYS A 259 -9.17 -10.71 10.40
C LYS A 259 -8.01 -11.53 9.81
N ASN A 260 -8.18 -11.89 8.56
CA ASN A 260 -7.13 -12.47 7.73
C ASN A 260 -5.89 -11.56 7.70
N PHE A 261 -4.72 -12.12 7.98
CA PHE A 261 -3.44 -11.45 7.78
C PHE A 261 -3.14 -11.39 6.28
N CYS A 262 -3.50 -10.30 5.62
CA CYS A 262 -3.30 -10.14 4.19
C CYS A 262 -1.93 -9.50 3.91
N ILE A 263 -1.00 -10.26 3.33
CA ILE A 263 0.36 -9.82 3.04
C ILE A 263 0.75 -10.00 1.57
N GLN A 264 1.64 -9.15 1.08
CA GLN A 264 2.41 -9.31 -0.14
C GLN A 264 3.74 -9.99 0.18
N SER A 265 4.13 -10.98 -0.62
CA SER A 265 5.50 -11.49 -0.53
C SER A 265 6.46 -10.43 -1.06
N GLY A 266 7.29 -9.85 -0.19
CA GLY A 266 8.30 -8.84 -0.55
C GLY A 266 9.52 -9.44 -1.24
N ALA A 267 9.32 -10.29 -2.26
CA ALA A 267 10.41 -11.07 -2.85
C ALA A 267 11.44 -10.17 -3.52
N LYS A 268 12.65 -10.15 -2.96
CA LYS A 268 13.82 -9.57 -3.62
C LYS A 268 14.36 -10.58 -4.63
N ASP A 269 14.56 -10.14 -5.86
CA ASP A 269 15.09 -11.00 -6.94
C ASP A 269 14.28 -12.29 -7.18
N ASN A 270 12.95 -12.23 -6.97
CA ASN A 270 12.02 -13.36 -7.06
C ASN A 270 12.21 -14.47 -6.00
N LEU A 271 13.05 -14.25 -4.98
CA LEU A 271 13.23 -15.21 -3.89
C LEU A 271 12.28 -14.89 -2.74
N ILE A 272 11.57 -15.92 -2.26
CA ILE A 272 10.72 -15.81 -1.08
C ILE A 272 11.61 -15.66 0.17
N PRO A 273 11.43 -14.61 0.98
CA PRO A 273 12.19 -14.44 2.22
C PRO A 273 11.96 -15.60 3.19
N GLU A 274 12.96 -15.94 4.00
CA GLU A 274 12.84 -16.99 5.01
C GLU A 274 11.76 -16.63 6.04
N GLU A 275 11.71 -15.35 6.41
CA GLU A 275 10.79 -14.78 7.38
C GLU A 275 9.34 -14.92 6.93
N PHE A 276 9.09 -14.90 5.62
CA PHE A 276 7.77 -15.14 5.07
C PHE A 276 7.33 -16.59 5.33
N ILE A 277 8.23 -17.57 5.15
CA ILE A 277 7.93 -18.97 5.46
C ILE A 277 7.76 -19.17 6.96
N ASP A 278 8.60 -18.54 7.76
CA ASP A 278 8.49 -18.59 9.22
C ASP A 278 7.17 -17.96 9.71
N LEU A 279 6.68 -16.91 9.06
CA LEU A 279 5.36 -16.35 9.32
C LEU A 279 4.24 -17.33 8.93
N CYS A 280 4.33 -17.94 7.75
CA CYS A 280 3.35 -18.94 7.31
C CYS A 280 3.26 -20.09 8.32
N ILE A 281 4.41 -20.61 8.77
CA ILE A 281 4.48 -21.66 9.77
C ILE A 281 3.93 -21.15 11.10
N GLY A 282 4.37 -19.96 11.55
CA GLY A 282 4.01 -19.40 12.86
C GLY A 282 2.54 -19.01 13.01
N LEU A 283 1.85 -18.68 11.92
CA LEU A 283 0.41 -18.42 11.91
C LEU A 283 -0.44 -19.66 11.55
N SER A 284 0.16 -20.69 10.95
CA SER A 284 -0.53 -21.97 10.74
C SER A 284 -0.75 -22.73 12.04
N ASN A 285 -1.52 -23.82 12.02
CA ASN A 285 -1.78 -24.74 13.14
C ASN A 285 -0.52 -25.50 13.64
N SER A 286 0.67 -24.90 13.57
CA SER A 286 1.97 -25.46 13.97
C SER A 286 2.19 -25.46 15.49
N GLY A 287 1.22 -25.02 16.28
CA GLY A 287 1.33 -24.89 17.74
C GLY A 287 2.04 -23.63 18.21
N LYS A 288 2.56 -22.79 17.29
CA LYS A 288 3.01 -21.44 17.64
C LYS A 288 1.79 -20.54 17.80
N THR A 289 1.72 -19.81 18.92
CA THR A 289 0.67 -18.81 19.15
C THR A 289 1.30 -17.43 19.19
N LEU A 290 0.67 -16.46 18.52
CA LEU A 290 1.09 -15.06 18.61
C LEU A 290 0.76 -14.56 20.01
N LYS A 291 1.78 -14.11 20.76
CA LYS A 291 1.65 -13.62 22.13
C LYS A 291 1.50 -12.10 22.19
N ASN A 292 2.37 -11.39 21.47
CA ASN A 292 2.43 -9.92 21.54
C ASN A 292 2.74 -9.31 20.17
N ILE A 293 2.31 -8.05 20.01
CA ILE A 293 2.66 -7.20 18.87
C ILE A 293 3.22 -5.89 19.41
N SER A 294 4.51 -5.63 19.19
CA SER A 294 5.13 -4.35 19.53
C SER A 294 5.14 -3.40 18.33
N LEU A 295 4.87 -2.12 18.58
CA LEU A 295 4.89 -1.03 17.60
C LEU A 295 6.21 -0.27 17.71
N PHE A 296 6.89 -0.03 16.59
CA PHE A 296 8.18 0.66 16.56
C PHE A 296 8.11 1.99 15.84
N SER A 297 8.74 3.03 16.42
CA SER A 297 8.89 4.35 15.81
C SER A 297 9.83 4.33 14.60
N ASP A 298 9.96 5.47 13.91
CA ASP A 298 10.96 5.64 12.84
C ASP A 298 12.40 5.42 13.32
N ASN A 299 12.67 5.76 14.57
CA ASN A 299 13.96 5.57 15.26
C ASN A 299 14.11 4.16 15.84
N LEU A 300 13.19 3.25 15.53
CA LEU A 300 13.17 1.86 15.99
C LEU A 300 13.10 1.74 17.53
N THR A 301 12.46 2.71 18.18
CA THR A 301 12.10 2.62 19.59
C THR A 301 10.73 1.98 19.73
N GLU A 302 10.58 1.03 20.64
CA GLU A 302 9.27 0.46 20.97
C GLU A 302 8.38 1.54 21.59
N ILE A 303 7.19 1.75 21.04
CA ILE A 303 6.20 2.73 21.49
C ILE A 303 5.11 2.07 22.35
N GLU A 304 4.59 0.94 21.88
CA GLU A 304 3.48 0.22 22.51
C GLU A 304 3.68 -1.28 22.32
N ASN A 305 3.31 -2.08 23.31
CA ASN A 305 3.32 -3.54 23.26
C ASN A 305 1.91 -4.05 23.57
N ILE A 306 1.28 -4.67 22.58
CA ILE A 306 -0.11 -5.12 22.64
C ILE A 306 -0.12 -6.64 22.83
N ALA A 307 -0.63 -7.11 23.97
CA ALA A 307 -0.82 -8.52 24.23
C ALA A 307 -1.99 -9.08 23.41
N VAL A 308 -1.81 -10.28 22.86
CA VAL A 308 -2.82 -11.06 22.13
C VAL A 308 -3.35 -12.12 23.08
N GLN A 309 -4.65 -12.11 23.33
CA GLN A 309 -5.28 -13.06 24.25
C GLN A 309 -5.38 -14.44 23.60
N GLN A 310 -4.88 -15.48 24.29
CA GLN A 310 -4.64 -16.82 23.72
C GLN A 310 -5.88 -17.67 23.43
N GLU A 311 -7.09 -17.27 23.85
CA GLU A 311 -8.33 -18.03 23.61
C GLU A 311 -8.85 -17.90 22.17
N GLN A 312 -8.12 -17.16 21.34
CA GLN A 312 -8.53 -16.76 20.01
C GLN A 312 -8.16 -17.82 18.95
N GLN A 313 -9.07 -18.06 17.99
CA GLN A 313 -8.83 -18.94 16.84
C GLN A 313 -7.52 -18.57 16.11
N PRO A 314 -6.83 -19.55 15.50
CA PRO A 314 -5.60 -19.29 14.76
C PRO A 314 -5.85 -18.27 13.64
N PHE A 315 -4.94 -17.31 13.51
CA PHE A 315 -5.01 -16.33 12.44
C PHE A 315 -4.82 -17.00 11.08
N THR A 316 -5.69 -16.68 10.13
CA THR A 316 -5.51 -17.12 8.75
C THR A 316 -4.62 -16.14 8.00
N LEU A 317 -3.51 -16.62 7.45
CA LEU A 317 -2.66 -15.85 6.55
C LEU A 317 -3.26 -15.89 5.14
N VAL A 318 -3.27 -14.74 4.47
CA VAL A 318 -3.60 -14.60 3.05
C VAL A 318 -2.43 -13.89 2.38
N ALA A 319 -1.77 -14.56 1.44
CA ALA A 319 -0.57 -14.08 0.80
C ALA A 319 -0.75 -13.87 -0.70
N GLY A 320 -0.30 -12.72 -1.20
CA GLY A 320 -0.21 -12.44 -2.63
C GLY A 320 1.16 -12.75 -3.21
N PHE A 321 1.19 -13.48 -4.32
CA PHE A 321 2.38 -13.73 -5.13
C PHE A 321 2.19 -13.31 -6.57
N TRP A 322 3.21 -12.70 -7.14
CA TRP A 322 3.23 -12.21 -8.51
C TRP A 322 3.78 -13.27 -9.46
N SER A 323 3.36 -13.19 -10.72
CA SER A 323 3.79 -14.12 -11.77
C SER A 323 5.31 -14.33 -11.84
N ASP A 324 6.07 -13.26 -11.59
CA ASP A 324 7.54 -13.30 -11.65
C ASP A 324 8.17 -14.00 -10.44
N GLN A 325 7.52 -13.97 -9.28
CA GLN A 325 7.97 -14.61 -8.05
C GLN A 325 7.83 -16.13 -8.09
N ILE A 326 6.94 -16.63 -8.94
CA ILE A 326 6.67 -18.07 -9.05
C ILE A 326 7.92 -18.84 -9.49
N ARG A 327 8.73 -18.23 -10.36
CA ARG A 327 9.95 -18.85 -10.89
C ARG A 327 11.02 -19.10 -9.83
N GLY A 328 10.97 -18.41 -8.69
CA GLY A 328 12.04 -18.40 -7.69
C GLY A 328 11.82 -19.29 -6.47
N GLY A 329 10.78 -20.12 -6.45
CA GLY A 329 10.54 -21.03 -5.32
C GLY A 329 9.09 -21.47 -5.10
N ILE A 330 8.18 -21.19 -6.04
CA ILE A 330 6.77 -21.59 -5.92
C ILE A 330 6.45 -22.61 -7.00
N LYS A 331 6.09 -23.82 -6.59
CA LYS A 331 5.50 -24.82 -7.48
C LYS A 331 3.98 -24.74 -7.37
N ILE A 332 3.33 -24.55 -8.51
CA ILE A 332 1.87 -24.47 -8.62
C ILE A 332 1.36 -25.76 -9.26
N ASN A 333 0.41 -26.41 -8.59
CA ASN A 333 -0.33 -27.53 -9.16
C ASN A 333 -1.79 -27.07 -9.32
N MET A 334 -2.19 -26.81 -10.57
CA MET A 334 -3.57 -26.42 -10.88
C MET A 334 -4.51 -27.57 -10.50
N VAL A 335 -5.55 -27.22 -9.75
CA VAL A 335 -6.58 -28.17 -9.31
C VAL A 335 -7.87 -27.97 -10.11
N LYS A 336 -8.18 -26.73 -10.49
CA LYS A 336 -9.32 -26.39 -11.35
C LYS A 336 -8.92 -25.39 -12.42
N ASP A 337 -9.56 -25.49 -13.58
CA ASP A 337 -9.38 -24.54 -14.69
C ASP A 337 -9.89 -23.13 -14.32
N PHE A 338 -9.55 -22.15 -15.16
CA PHE A 338 -10.00 -20.78 -14.96
C PHE A 338 -11.49 -20.64 -15.27
N GLU A 339 -12.24 -20.13 -14.30
CA GLU A 339 -13.65 -19.79 -14.42
C GLU A 339 -13.85 -18.28 -14.30
N SER A 340 -14.85 -17.75 -14.99
CA SER A 340 -15.20 -16.34 -14.89
C SER A 340 -16.07 -16.11 -13.66
N ALA A 341 -15.66 -15.22 -12.76
CA ALA A 341 -16.40 -14.87 -11.56
C ALA A 341 -16.53 -13.36 -11.41
N PHE A 342 -17.74 -12.89 -11.09
CA PHE A 342 -17.98 -11.50 -10.73
C PHE A 342 -17.81 -11.32 -9.22
N ILE A 343 -16.94 -10.39 -8.81
CA ILE A 343 -16.73 -10.04 -7.41
C ILE A 343 -17.54 -8.78 -7.10
N GLY A 344 -18.70 -8.95 -6.47
CA GLY A 344 -19.67 -7.87 -6.25
C GLY A 344 -19.10 -6.69 -5.46
N GLU A 345 -18.36 -6.95 -4.40
CA GLU A 345 -17.75 -5.93 -3.53
C GLU A 345 -16.73 -5.05 -4.26
N LEU A 346 -16.14 -5.56 -5.35
CA LEU A 346 -15.18 -4.84 -6.18
C LEU A 346 -15.79 -4.41 -7.51
N SER A 347 -17.04 -4.80 -7.80
CA SER A 347 -17.71 -4.59 -9.08
C SER A 347 -16.83 -4.97 -10.28
N THR A 348 -16.09 -6.08 -10.16
CA THR A 348 -15.08 -6.47 -11.15
C THR A 348 -15.28 -7.92 -11.58
N GLN A 349 -15.22 -8.17 -12.89
CA GLN A 349 -15.16 -9.51 -13.46
C GLN A 349 -13.70 -10.01 -13.45
N LEU A 350 -13.48 -11.19 -12.89
CA LEU A 350 -12.16 -11.84 -12.82
C LEU A 350 -12.23 -13.24 -13.43
N HIS A 351 -11.07 -13.77 -13.80
CA HIS A 351 -10.91 -15.18 -14.15
C HIS A 351 -10.06 -15.85 -13.07
N ILE A 352 -10.63 -16.87 -12.43
CA ILE A 352 -10.11 -17.46 -11.20
C ILE A 352 -9.87 -18.94 -11.44
N GLY A 353 -8.66 -19.42 -11.16
CA GLY A 353 -8.31 -20.84 -11.18
C GLY A 353 -7.81 -21.29 -9.82
N PHE A 354 -8.26 -22.43 -9.32
CA PHE A 354 -7.85 -22.96 -8.01
C PHE A 354 -6.56 -23.77 -8.13
N ALA A 355 -5.62 -23.59 -7.19
CA ALA A 355 -4.35 -24.29 -7.20
C ALA A 355 -3.84 -24.63 -5.79
N ASP A 356 -3.15 -25.76 -5.72
CA ASP A 356 -2.26 -26.10 -4.62
C ASP A 356 -0.88 -25.50 -4.87
N LEU A 357 -0.36 -24.82 -3.87
CA LEU A 357 0.93 -24.17 -3.91
C LEU A 357 1.90 -24.84 -2.98
N ASP A 358 3.13 -24.90 -3.45
CA ASP A 358 4.25 -25.41 -2.72
C ASP A 358 5.35 -24.34 -2.75
N VAL A 359 5.47 -23.63 -1.63
CA VAL A 359 6.36 -22.50 -1.48
C VAL A 359 7.59 -22.99 -0.73
N THR A 360 8.74 -22.96 -1.41
CA THR A 360 10.02 -23.42 -0.89
C THR A 360 10.99 -22.24 -0.78
N GLN A 361 11.63 -22.10 0.37
CA GLN A 361 12.81 -21.25 0.52
C GLN A 361 14.04 -22.13 0.35
N LEU A 362 14.80 -21.86 -0.71
CA LEU A 362 15.86 -22.75 -1.21
C LEU A 362 17.09 -22.81 -0.30
N THR A 363 17.41 -21.74 0.42
CA THR A 363 18.64 -21.63 1.24
C THR A 363 18.51 -22.39 2.56
N ALA A 364 17.35 -22.33 3.19
CA ALA A 364 17.02 -22.93 4.48
C ALA A 364 16.33 -24.29 4.31
N ASN A 365 16.01 -24.69 3.07
CA ASN A 365 15.27 -25.91 2.75
C ASN A 365 13.94 -26.03 3.52
N LYS A 366 13.30 -24.88 3.79
CA LYS A 366 11.99 -24.80 4.43
C LYS A 366 10.91 -24.81 3.35
N ARG A 367 9.82 -25.52 3.61
CA ARG A 367 8.72 -25.69 2.67
C ARG A 367 7.40 -25.49 3.40
N VAL A 368 6.53 -24.68 2.83
CA VAL A 368 5.14 -24.57 3.27
C VAL A 368 4.26 -24.85 2.06
N LYS A 369 3.27 -25.69 2.25
CA LYS A 369 2.19 -25.80 1.27
C LYS A 369 1.26 -24.61 1.51
N LEU A 370 0.53 -24.16 0.50
CA LEU A 370 -0.61 -23.26 0.64
C LEU A 370 -1.72 -23.71 -0.35
N LYS A 371 -2.96 -23.28 -0.11
CA LYS A 371 -4.06 -23.40 -1.10
C LYS A 371 -4.42 -22.00 -1.59
N GLY A 372 -4.76 -21.85 -2.87
CA GLY A 372 -5.00 -20.51 -3.38
C GLY A 372 -5.61 -20.42 -4.77
N TYR A 373 -5.62 -19.20 -5.26
CA TYR A 373 -6.24 -18.80 -6.52
C TYR A 373 -5.25 -18.10 -7.43
N LEU A 374 -5.26 -18.47 -8.70
CA LEU A 374 -4.69 -17.68 -9.76
C LEU A 374 -5.78 -16.74 -10.28
N ILE A 375 -5.47 -15.45 -10.36
CA ILE A 375 -6.40 -14.40 -10.75
C ILE A 375 -5.86 -13.69 -11.99
N LYS A 376 -6.71 -13.57 -13.00
CA LYS A 376 -6.46 -12.78 -14.21
C LYS A 376 -7.61 -11.80 -14.43
N SER A 377 -7.28 -10.62 -14.95
CA SER A 377 -8.29 -9.62 -15.37
C SER A 377 -8.95 -10.00 -16.71
N SER A 378 -8.32 -10.85 -17.51
CA SER A 378 -8.88 -11.40 -18.76
C SER A 378 -8.35 -12.81 -19.02
N PRO A 379 -9.04 -13.65 -19.82
CA PRO A 379 -8.61 -15.03 -20.05
C PRO A 379 -7.21 -15.12 -20.68
N ASN A 380 -6.92 -14.14 -21.53
CA ASN A 380 -5.69 -14.06 -22.34
C ASN A 380 -4.55 -13.32 -21.63
N ASP A 381 -4.76 -12.77 -20.42
CA ASP A 381 -3.65 -12.14 -19.70
C ASP A 381 -2.62 -13.20 -19.30
N LYS A 382 -1.36 -12.93 -19.65
CA LYS A 382 -0.21 -13.75 -19.28
C LYS A 382 0.23 -13.47 -17.84
N ARG A 383 -0.13 -12.30 -17.32
CA ARG A 383 0.10 -11.92 -15.94
C ARG A 383 -1.06 -12.43 -15.10
N PHE A 384 -0.72 -12.92 -13.92
CA PHE A 384 -1.70 -13.34 -12.95
C PHE A 384 -1.16 -13.04 -11.55
N LEU A 385 -2.09 -12.82 -10.64
CA LEU A 385 -1.84 -12.75 -9.22
C LEU A 385 -2.20 -14.11 -8.62
N VAL A 386 -1.36 -14.62 -7.73
CA VAL A 386 -1.70 -15.76 -6.89
C VAL A 386 -2.12 -15.22 -5.53
N ILE A 387 -3.32 -15.55 -5.06
CA ILE A 387 -3.76 -15.28 -3.69
C ILE A 387 -3.85 -16.63 -2.98
N ALA A 388 -2.99 -16.88 -2.01
CA ALA A 388 -2.93 -18.13 -1.28
C ALA A 388 -3.25 -17.94 0.20
N SER A 389 -3.69 -18.99 0.86
CA SER A 389 -3.95 -19.00 2.30
C SER A 389 -3.24 -20.16 3.00
N SER A 390 -2.88 -19.94 4.26
CA SER A 390 -2.41 -20.98 5.16
C SER A 390 -3.53 -21.85 5.73
N ASN A 391 -4.80 -21.46 5.58
CA ASN A 391 -5.92 -22.27 6.06
C ASN A 391 -6.22 -23.42 5.09
N TYR A 392 -6.32 -24.63 5.65
CA TYR A 392 -6.50 -25.88 4.94
C TYR A 392 -7.87 -26.52 5.10
N SER A 393 -8.72 -25.97 5.97
CA SER A 393 -10.02 -26.56 6.25
C SER A 393 -10.90 -26.54 5.00
N GLU A 394 -11.40 -27.70 4.59
CA GLU A 394 -12.45 -27.80 3.58
C GLU A 394 -13.83 -27.68 4.26
N PRO A 395 -14.81 -27.01 3.63
CA PRO A 395 -14.71 -26.32 2.34
C PRO A 395 -13.90 -25.02 2.46
N PHE A 396 -12.99 -24.79 1.52
CA PHE A 396 -12.28 -23.52 1.43
C PHE A 396 -13.30 -22.46 0.98
N ASP A 397 -13.48 -21.38 1.74
CA ASP A 397 -14.34 -20.27 1.30
C ASP A 397 -13.61 -19.49 0.21
N ASN A 398 -14.00 -19.79 -1.03
CA ASN A 398 -13.27 -19.41 -2.23
C ASN A 398 -13.28 -17.91 -2.51
N GLN A 399 -14.36 -17.21 -2.12
CA GLN A 399 -14.55 -15.80 -2.46
C GLN A 399 -14.09 -14.87 -1.35
N GLY A 400 -14.29 -15.23 -0.08
CA GLY A 400 -13.90 -14.40 1.06
C GLY A 400 -12.41 -14.04 1.05
N VAL A 401 -11.53 -15.01 0.80
CA VAL A 401 -10.06 -14.81 0.75
C VAL A 401 -9.65 -13.84 -0.36
N ILE A 402 -10.25 -13.97 -1.54
CA ILE A 402 -9.98 -13.10 -2.69
C ILE A 402 -10.46 -11.68 -2.40
N VAL A 403 -11.69 -11.57 -1.88
CA VAL A 403 -12.32 -10.30 -1.54
C VAL A 403 -11.52 -9.56 -0.47
N ASP A 404 -11.10 -10.24 0.60
CA ASP A 404 -10.33 -9.62 1.68
C ASP A 404 -8.99 -9.09 1.20
N TYR A 405 -8.28 -9.86 0.37
CA TYR A 405 -7.01 -9.42 -0.20
C TYR A 405 -7.22 -8.25 -1.17
N LEU A 406 -8.15 -8.37 -2.12
CA LEU A 406 -8.38 -7.34 -3.13
C LEU A 406 -9.08 -6.08 -2.59
N LYS A 407 -9.75 -6.14 -1.43
CA LYS A 407 -10.21 -4.95 -0.71
C LYS A 407 -9.04 -4.04 -0.30
N LEU A 408 -7.86 -4.63 -0.02
CA LEU A 408 -6.65 -3.87 0.31
C LEU A 408 -5.91 -3.39 -0.94
N TRP A 409 -5.97 -4.17 -2.02
CA TRP A 409 -5.34 -3.86 -3.30
C TRP A 409 -6.31 -4.03 -4.48
N PRO A 410 -7.30 -3.14 -4.62
CA PRO A 410 -8.28 -3.23 -5.71
C PRO A 410 -7.62 -3.08 -7.09
N ASN A 411 -6.50 -2.34 -7.13
CA ASN A 411 -5.64 -2.16 -8.30
C ASN A 411 -4.32 -2.90 -8.08
N TYR A 412 -4.41 -4.21 -7.91
CA TYR A 412 -3.30 -5.03 -7.41
C TYR A 412 -2.02 -4.87 -8.23
N PHE A 413 -2.11 -4.82 -9.56
CA PHE A 413 -0.93 -4.72 -10.43
C PHE A 413 -0.14 -3.42 -10.21
N GLU A 414 -0.81 -2.27 -10.19
CA GLU A 414 -0.19 -0.98 -9.94
C GLU A 414 0.27 -0.83 -8.49
N GLY A 415 -0.50 -1.39 -7.54
CA GLY A 415 -0.11 -1.44 -6.13
C GLY A 415 1.22 -2.17 -5.93
N PHE A 416 1.46 -3.25 -6.68
CA PHE A 416 2.73 -3.97 -6.66
C PHE A 416 3.87 -3.20 -7.30
N ILE A 417 3.63 -2.54 -8.44
CA ILE A 417 4.66 -1.69 -9.06
C ILE A 417 5.10 -0.60 -8.06
N ASP A 418 4.15 0.01 -7.34
CA ASP A 418 4.46 0.99 -6.31
C ASP A 418 5.24 0.38 -5.14
N PHE A 419 4.79 -0.77 -4.62
CA PHE A 419 5.48 -1.50 -3.56
C PHE A 419 6.93 -1.81 -3.95
N LYS A 420 7.14 -2.37 -5.15
CA LYS A 420 8.45 -2.71 -5.69
C LYS A 420 9.34 -1.47 -5.84
N ARG A 421 8.80 -0.38 -6.37
CA ARG A 421 9.53 0.89 -6.50
C ARG A 421 10.01 1.41 -5.15
N LYS A 422 9.16 1.40 -4.11
CA LYS A 422 9.52 1.82 -2.75
C LYS A 422 10.58 0.92 -2.13
N TYR A 423 10.41 -0.39 -2.31
CA TYR A 423 11.39 -1.38 -1.87
C TYR A 423 12.77 -1.17 -2.53
N GLU A 424 12.78 -0.94 -3.84
CA GLU A 424 13.99 -0.68 -4.61
C GLU A 424 14.65 0.65 -4.21
N ALA A 425 13.87 1.73 -4.12
CA ALA A 425 14.36 3.04 -3.70
C ALA A 425 15.07 2.96 -2.35
N PHE A 426 14.44 2.33 -1.36
CA PHE A 426 15.03 2.10 -0.04
C PHE A 426 16.32 1.27 -0.07
N THR A 427 16.41 0.27 -0.97
CA THR A 427 17.60 -0.57 -1.10
C THR A 427 18.81 0.22 -1.60
N TYR A 428 18.60 1.30 -2.36
CA TYR A 428 19.66 2.06 -3.01
C TYR A 428 19.91 3.45 -2.41
N LEU A 429 18.91 4.05 -1.76
CA LEU A 429 18.95 5.40 -1.22
C LEU A 429 18.47 5.39 0.24
N PRO A 430 19.39 5.50 1.23
CA PRO A 430 18.99 5.80 2.59
C PRO A 430 18.58 7.27 2.65
N GLU A 431 17.31 7.56 2.36
CA GLU A 431 16.83 8.93 2.41
C GLU A 431 16.64 9.38 3.86
N PRO A 432 17.16 10.56 4.25
CA PRO A 432 16.68 11.22 5.45
C PRO A 432 15.22 11.59 5.21
N ALA A 433 14.32 10.95 5.95
CA ALA A 433 12.91 11.27 5.85
C ALA A 433 12.68 12.70 6.35
N ALA A 434 12.08 13.54 5.49
CA ALA A 434 11.49 14.78 5.96
C ALA A 434 10.40 14.41 6.99
N ASN A 435 10.55 14.95 8.19
CA ASN A 435 9.56 14.80 9.26
C ASN A 435 8.81 16.11 9.36
N PHE A 436 7.48 16.05 9.21
CA PHE A 436 6.66 17.18 9.62
C PHE A 436 6.81 17.38 11.13
N ASN A 437 7.06 18.60 11.56
CA ASN A 437 7.26 18.90 12.96
C ASN A 437 6.57 20.21 13.32
N PHE A 438 5.86 20.20 14.44
CA PHE A 438 5.21 21.38 15.02
C PHE A 438 6.18 22.26 15.83
N LYS A 439 7.50 22.08 15.67
CA LYS A 439 8.56 22.82 16.40
C LYS A 439 8.48 24.34 16.24
N ASP A 440 7.96 24.81 15.11
CA ASP A 440 7.83 26.23 14.83
C ASP A 440 6.67 26.87 15.61
N LEU A 441 5.79 26.07 16.22
CA LEU A 441 4.76 26.55 17.14
C LEU A 441 5.33 26.72 18.54
N GLY A 442 5.38 27.97 19.01
CA GLY A 442 5.63 28.28 20.41
C GLY A 442 4.42 27.93 21.29
N PRO A 443 4.61 27.77 22.63
CA PRO A 443 3.51 27.49 23.57
C PRO A 443 2.44 28.59 23.61
N ASN A 444 2.79 29.81 23.18
CA ASN A 444 1.92 30.98 23.12
C ASN A 444 1.27 31.19 21.73
N SER A 445 1.40 30.22 20.82
CA SER A 445 0.75 30.31 19.50
C SER A 445 -0.76 30.37 19.68
N ASP A 446 -1.44 31.19 18.87
CA ASP A 446 -2.89 31.19 18.88
C ASP A 446 -3.44 29.88 18.25
N ILE A 447 -4.72 29.62 18.49
CA ILE A 447 -5.39 28.42 17.97
C ILE A 447 -5.43 28.42 16.43
N LYS A 448 -5.50 29.59 15.79
CA LYS A 448 -5.54 29.70 14.32
C LYS A 448 -4.22 29.27 13.69
N ALA A 449 -3.10 29.68 14.27
CA ALA A 449 -1.76 29.27 13.88
C ALA A 449 -1.58 27.76 14.08
N THR A 450 -2.07 27.23 15.20
CA THR A 450 -2.03 25.79 15.49
C THR A 450 -2.83 24.98 14.46
N LEU A 451 -4.05 25.41 14.12
CA LEU A 451 -4.88 24.77 13.11
C LEU A 451 -4.29 24.91 11.69
N ARG A 452 -3.63 26.03 11.39
CA ARG A 452 -2.91 26.22 10.12
C ARG A 452 -1.75 25.26 9.98
N GLU A 453 -0.92 25.10 11.03
CA GLU A 453 0.17 24.12 10.99
C GLU A 453 -0.36 22.69 10.94
N TYR A 454 -1.49 22.41 11.59
CA TYR A 454 -2.14 21.13 11.43
C TYR A 454 -2.53 20.86 9.96
N PHE A 455 -3.13 21.85 9.31
CA PHE A 455 -3.45 21.78 7.88
C PHE A 455 -2.20 21.56 7.01
N ASN A 456 -1.11 22.27 7.27
CA ASN A 456 0.17 22.05 6.58
C ASN A 456 0.68 20.61 6.76
N GLY A 457 0.51 20.05 7.96
CA GLY A 457 0.82 18.65 8.25
C GLY A 457 -0.04 17.68 7.44
N LEU A 458 -1.34 17.96 7.28
CA LEU A 458 -2.23 17.16 6.43
C LEU A 458 -1.81 17.21 4.96
N ASP A 459 -1.49 18.40 4.44
CA ASP A 459 -1.01 18.55 3.06
C ASP A 459 0.32 17.80 2.84
N PHE A 460 1.26 17.93 3.78
CA PHE A 460 2.50 17.16 3.76
C PHE A 460 2.24 15.65 3.71
N TYR A 461 1.29 15.17 4.52
CA TYR A 461 0.90 13.76 4.52
C TYR A 461 0.33 13.34 3.16
N VAL A 462 -0.57 14.13 2.56
CA VAL A 462 -1.14 13.85 1.23
C VAL A 462 -0.04 13.75 0.19
N ARG A 463 0.86 14.75 0.10
CA ARG A 463 1.97 14.77 -0.85
C ARG A 463 2.86 13.54 -0.73
N ARG A 464 3.18 13.12 0.50
CA ARG A 464 4.09 12.01 0.75
C ARG A 464 3.45 10.63 0.55
N TYR A 465 2.21 10.43 1.00
CA TYR A 465 1.62 9.09 1.13
C TYR A 465 0.52 8.76 0.12
N ILE A 466 -0.05 9.77 -0.54
CA ILE A 466 -1.15 9.64 -1.50
C ILE A 466 -0.69 10.01 -2.92
N LEU A 467 0.08 11.09 -3.08
CA LEU A 467 0.55 11.54 -4.40
C LEU A 467 1.80 10.78 -4.86
N PRO A 468 2.17 10.87 -6.16
CA PRO A 468 3.45 10.33 -6.62
C PRO A 468 4.65 11.04 -5.98
N PRO A 469 5.82 10.38 -5.90
CA PRO A 469 7.02 10.95 -5.27
C PRO A 469 7.45 12.31 -5.83
N ASP A 470 7.22 12.55 -7.13
CA ASP A 470 7.56 13.83 -7.79
C ASP A 470 6.80 15.04 -7.21
N TYR A 471 5.74 14.81 -6.41
CA TYR A 471 4.95 15.84 -5.76
C TYR A 471 5.33 16.11 -4.30
N GLU A 472 6.30 15.38 -3.73
CA GLU A 472 6.62 15.49 -2.31
C GLU A 472 7.09 16.90 -1.93
N THR A 473 7.86 17.55 -2.80
CA THR A 473 8.44 18.89 -2.60
C THR A 473 7.60 20.02 -3.22
N GLU A 474 6.48 19.69 -3.86
CA GLU A 474 5.65 20.68 -4.53
C GLU A 474 4.96 21.62 -3.52
N SER A 475 4.71 22.85 -3.97
CA SER A 475 4.07 23.88 -3.16
C SER A 475 2.58 23.59 -2.99
N PHE A 476 1.97 24.08 -1.91
CA PHE A 476 0.53 23.97 -1.70
C PHE A 476 -0.27 24.56 -2.87
N SER A 477 0.18 25.69 -3.46
CA SER A 477 -0.48 26.30 -4.61
C SER A 477 -0.53 25.33 -5.80
N THR A 478 0.58 24.66 -6.08
CA THR A 478 0.67 23.64 -7.14
C THR A 478 -0.27 22.47 -6.86
N ILE A 479 -0.30 21.95 -5.62
CA ILE A 479 -1.18 20.84 -5.25
C ILE A 479 -2.65 21.26 -5.32
N ASN A 480 -2.97 22.48 -4.91
CA ASN A 480 -4.33 22.99 -4.96
C ASN A 480 -4.86 23.09 -6.39
N GLU A 481 -4.05 23.63 -7.30
CA GLU A 481 -4.38 23.68 -8.73
C GLU A 481 -4.54 22.27 -9.32
N HIS A 482 -3.60 21.37 -9.01
CA HIS A 482 -3.57 20.06 -9.64
C HIS A 482 -4.60 19.06 -9.08
N PHE A 483 -5.01 19.21 -7.81
CA PHE A 483 -5.82 18.23 -7.11
C PHE A 483 -6.96 18.86 -6.31
N TYR A 484 -6.68 19.75 -5.36
CA TYR A 484 -7.68 20.14 -4.36
C TYR A 484 -8.88 20.90 -4.95
N SER A 485 -8.64 21.71 -5.98
CA SER A 485 -9.66 22.49 -6.68
C SER A 485 -10.53 21.68 -7.65
N LEU A 486 -10.25 20.39 -7.86
CA LEU A 486 -11.03 19.54 -8.77
C LEU A 486 -12.47 19.39 -8.28
N LYS A 487 -13.41 19.32 -9.22
CA LYS A 487 -14.82 19.03 -8.95
C LYS A 487 -15.05 17.53 -8.87
N ALA A 488 -16.07 17.10 -8.13
CA ALA A 488 -16.50 15.71 -8.16
C ALA A 488 -18.02 15.59 -8.02
N VAL A 489 -18.56 14.50 -8.57
CA VAL A 489 -19.92 14.05 -8.30
C VAL A 489 -19.87 13.07 -7.14
N VAL A 490 -20.69 13.32 -6.11
CA VAL A 490 -20.80 12.45 -4.95
C VAL A 490 -22.09 11.66 -5.03
N MET A 491 -21.98 10.35 -4.78
CA MET A 491 -23.08 9.41 -4.66
C MET A 491 -22.97 8.73 -3.31
N ASP A 492 -23.99 8.84 -2.48
CA ASP A 492 -24.11 8.05 -1.26
C ASP A 492 -24.58 6.63 -1.63
N LYS A 493 -23.80 5.63 -1.25
CA LYS A 493 -24.16 4.21 -1.35
C LYS A 493 -24.26 3.64 0.05
N THR A 494 -25.03 2.56 0.19
CA THR A 494 -25.28 1.89 1.47
C THR A 494 -24.01 1.61 2.28
N SER A 495 -22.90 1.24 1.63
CA SER A 495 -21.64 0.87 2.28
C SER A 495 -20.51 1.89 2.15
N HIS A 496 -20.65 2.90 1.29
CA HIS A 496 -19.58 3.84 0.98
C HIS A 496 -20.09 5.11 0.29
N PHE A 497 -19.30 6.18 0.37
CA PHE A 497 -19.44 7.34 -0.50
C PHE A 497 -18.57 7.14 -1.74
N GLN A 498 -19.18 7.27 -2.92
CA GLN A 498 -18.47 7.23 -4.19
C GLN A 498 -18.30 8.66 -4.71
N LEU A 499 -17.05 9.11 -4.85
CA LEU A 499 -16.70 10.42 -5.41
C LEU A 499 -16.04 10.22 -6.76
N LYS A 500 -16.67 10.75 -7.80
CA LYS A 500 -16.17 10.69 -9.18
C LYS A 500 -15.69 12.08 -9.62
N PHE A 501 -14.37 12.25 -9.73
CA PHE A 501 -13.73 13.51 -10.10
C PHE A 501 -14.00 13.89 -11.55
N GLN A 502 -14.52 15.10 -11.78
CA GLN A 502 -14.68 15.67 -13.10
C GLN A 502 -13.40 16.41 -13.49
N VAL A 503 -12.49 15.71 -14.16
CA VAL A 503 -11.28 16.33 -14.72
C VAL A 503 -11.64 17.10 -16.00
N PRO A 504 -11.06 18.30 -16.23
CA PRO A 504 -11.24 19.03 -17.49
C PRO A 504 -10.78 18.23 -18.72
N ASP A 505 -11.36 18.54 -19.89
CA ASP A 505 -10.88 17.95 -21.14
C ASP A 505 -9.41 18.31 -21.39
N GLY A 506 -8.60 17.31 -21.76
CA GLY A 506 -7.17 17.49 -21.98
C GLY A 506 -6.36 17.74 -20.69
N TYR A 507 -6.93 17.48 -19.51
CA TYR A 507 -6.24 17.71 -18.23
C TYR A 507 -4.96 16.88 -18.11
N LYS A 508 -3.81 17.57 -18.12
CA LYS A 508 -2.47 16.96 -18.16
C LYS A 508 -2.16 16.04 -16.97
N PHE A 509 -2.86 16.22 -15.86
CA PHE A 509 -2.62 15.49 -14.61
C PHE A 509 -3.60 14.32 -14.39
N THR A 510 -4.42 13.95 -15.37
CA THR A 510 -5.43 12.88 -15.23
C THR A 510 -4.83 11.56 -14.71
N SER A 511 -3.66 11.15 -15.21
CA SER A 511 -2.98 9.93 -14.75
C SER A 511 -2.51 10.02 -13.29
N VAL A 512 -2.15 11.23 -12.85
CA VAL A 512 -1.68 11.54 -11.50
C VAL A 512 -2.85 11.58 -10.52
N VAL A 513 -3.99 12.17 -10.90
CA VAL A 513 -5.24 12.11 -10.11
C VAL A 513 -5.68 10.66 -9.96
N ARG A 514 -5.55 9.84 -11.01
CA ARG A 514 -5.93 8.41 -10.97
C ARG A 514 -5.04 7.65 -9.99
N TYR A 515 -3.75 7.96 -9.98
CA TYR A 515 -2.80 7.44 -9.01
C TYR A 515 -3.23 7.82 -7.58
N ALA A 516 -3.55 9.09 -7.33
CA ALA A 516 -3.95 9.59 -6.01
C ALA A 516 -5.24 8.92 -5.52
N CYS A 517 -6.27 8.82 -6.37
CA CYS A 517 -7.52 8.12 -6.06
C CYS A 517 -7.26 6.66 -5.64
N ARG A 518 -6.46 5.94 -6.44
CA ARG A 518 -6.07 4.56 -6.11
C ARG A 518 -5.37 4.48 -4.74
N ARG A 519 -4.37 5.33 -4.50
CA ARG A 519 -3.60 5.31 -3.25
C ARG A 519 -4.47 5.63 -2.04
N ALA A 520 -5.41 6.56 -2.18
CA ALA A 520 -6.39 6.87 -1.15
C ALA A 520 -7.32 5.67 -0.87
N ASN A 521 -7.85 5.02 -1.91
CA ASN A 521 -8.71 3.84 -1.77
C ASN A 521 -8.00 2.68 -1.07
N GLU A 522 -6.72 2.44 -1.38
CA GLU A 522 -5.89 1.41 -0.72
C GLU A 522 -5.66 1.68 0.78
N ARG A 523 -5.90 2.90 1.27
CA ARG A 523 -5.81 3.22 2.70
C ARG A 523 -7.09 2.88 3.46
N SER A 524 -8.19 2.58 2.77
CA SER A 524 -9.48 2.20 3.37
C SER A 524 -9.95 3.18 4.46
N ALA A 525 -9.80 4.49 4.23
CA ALA A 525 -10.30 5.50 5.17
C ALA A 525 -11.82 5.35 5.36
N MET A 526 -12.27 5.52 6.61
CA MET A 526 -13.66 5.34 7.01
C MET A 526 -14.14 6.60 7.70
N PHE A 527 -15.33 7.08 7.35
CA PHE A 527 -15.92 8.20 8.07
C PHE A 527 -16.48 7.81 9.43
N ALA A 528 -16.89 8.82 10.21
CA ALA A 528 -17.44 8.63 11.54
C ALA A 528 -18.71 7.77 11.57
N ASP A 529 -19.43 7.70 10.45
CA ASP A 529 -20.60 6.83 10.25
C ASP A 529 -20.23 5.39 9.84
N GLY A 530 -18.94 5.08 9.71
CA GLY A 530 -18.41 3.78 9.31
C GLY A 530 -18.41 3.55 7.79
N LYS A 531 -18.91 4.48 6.97
CA LYS A 531 -18.87 4.34 5.51
C LYS A 531 -17.46 4.57 4.98
N LYS A 532 -17.09 3.79 3.97
CA LYS A 532 -15.82 3.96 3.24
C LYS A 532 -15.92 5.09 2.22
N ILE A 533 -14.76 5.55 1.75
CA ILE A 533 -14.66 6.45 0.60
C ILE A 533 -14.12 5.67 -0.60
N LEU A 534 -14.78 5.80 -1.74
CA LEU A 534 -14.30 5.31 -3.02
C LEU A 534 -14.09 6.51 -3.96
N LEU A 535 -12.84 6.73 -4.35
CA LEU A 535 -12.45 7.81 -5.27
C LEU A 535 -12.24 7.26 -6.68
N GLU A 536 -12.82 7.93 -7.67
CA GLU A 536 -12.77 7.61 -9.10
C GLU A 536 -12.61 8.88 -9.95
N ILE A 537 -12.31 8.73 -11.24
CA ILE A 537 -12.33 9.81 -12.25
C ILE A 537 -13.44 9.51 -13.25
#